data_AF-A0A7R9TH13-F1
#
_entry.id   AF-A0A7R9TH13-F1
#
_cell.length_a   1.000
_cell.length_b   1.000
_cell.length_c   1.000
_cell.angle_alpha   90.00
_cell.angle_beta   90.00
_cell.angle_gamma   90.00
#
_symmetry.space_group_name_H-M   'P 1'
#
loop_
_entity.id
_entity.type
_entity.pdbx_description
1 polymer ?
#
loop_
_entity_poly.entity_id
_entity_poly.type
_entity_poly.pdbx_seq_one_letter_code
_entity_poly.pdbx_strand_id
1 'polypeptide(L)'
;STAGAVAPEKLLTLAEMMLRKRLADSGLETAEALLVFVEVLAEQGKHAEAADLLEGDAGKLITLEADRRRAIAELRAAKGDREAAARQHRALLDANPDDWLAIVGFMDATLAFGAADFSKALESCEEMVEGLSVTAAAIPNGEKLRGPRLARCELALRRLRGGADPDAPTALVDTMVAFVEAHGHLASAAVDLCAYSRALREGGHAAATD
;
A
#
# COMPACT_ATOMS: atom_id res chain seq x y z
N SER A 1 5.45 -6.75 -48.16
CA SER A 1 6.19 -5.49 -47.94
C SER A 1 5.82 -4.98 -46.56
N THR A 2 6.58 -5.35 -45.53
CA THR A 2 6.40 -4.89 -44.14
C THR A 2 7.53 -3.93 -43.82
N ALA A 3 7.55 -2.80 -44.52
CA ALA A 3 8.46 -1.71 -44.22
C ALA A 3 7.88 -0.90 -43.05
N GLY A 4 8.68 -0.73 -41.98
CA GLY A 4 8.61 0.49 -41.18
C GLY A 4 7.92 0.47 -39.82
N ALA A 5 7.58 -0.68 -39.23
CA ALA A 5 7.13 -0.69 -37.84
C ALA A 5 8.34 -0.45 -36.90
N VAL A 6 8.42 0.74 -36.29
CA VAL A 6 9.42 1.02 -35.25
C VAL A 6 9.12 0.13 -34.05
N ALA A 7 10.13 -0.57 -33.53
CA ALA A 7 9.98 -1.42 -32.36
C ALA A 7 9.51 -0.59 -31.15
N PRO A 8 8.56 -1.07 -30.32
CA PRO A 8 8.04 -0.33 -29.17
C PRO A 8 9.12 0.21 -28.23
N GLU A 9 10.17 -0.58 -27.97
CA GLU A 9 11.33 -0.19 -27.15
C GLU A 9 12.05 1.06 -27.69
N LYS A 10 12.15 1.18 -29.02
CA LYS A 10 12.76 2.35 -29.67
C LYS A 10 11.89 3.59 -29.54
N LEU A 11 10.56 3.44 -29.53
CA LEU A 11 9.62 4.54 -29.29
C LEU A 11 9.71 5.02 -27.83
N LEU A 12 9.78 4.10 -26.86
CA LEU A 12 9.96 4.45 -25.45
C LEU A 12 11.28 5.18 -25.21
N THR A 13 12.38 4.70 -25.83
CA THR A 13 13.69 5.35 -25.75
C THR A 13 13.64 6.78 -26.33
N LEU A 14 12.96 6.97 -27.47
CA LEU A 14 12.78 8.30 -28.07
C LEU A 14 11.93 9.22 -27.18
N ALA A 15 10.82 8.73 -26.64
CA ALA A 15 9.95 9.49 -25.74
C ALA A 15 10.71 9.96 -24.49
N GLU A 16 11.49 9.08 -23.87
CA GLU A 16 12.35 9.43 -22.75
C GLU A 16 13.36 10.53 -23.12
N MET A 17 14.07 10.40 -24.25
CA MET A 17 15.02 11.43 -24.69
C MET A 17 14.35 12.80 -24.89
N MET A 18 13.15 12.83 -25.48
CA MET A 18 12.38 14.06 -25.67
C MET A 18 11.96 14.68 -24.34
N LEU A 19 11.50 13.87 -23.38
CA LEU A 19 11.07 14.32 -22.07
C LEU A 19 12.25 14.80 -21.20
N ARG A 20 13.38 14.09 -21.23
CA ARG A 20 14.62 14.52 -20.58
C ARG A 20 15.12 15.85 -21.12
N LYS A 21 15.11 16.01 -22.45
CA LYS A 21 15.49 17.28 -23.09
C LYS A 21 14.57 18.42 -22.65
N ARG A 22 13.25 18.22 -22.66
CA ARG A 22 12.30 19.23 -22.19
C ARG A 22 12.51 19.59 -20.71
N LEU A 23 12.71 18.58 -19.85
CA LEU A 23 12.99 18.79 -18.44
C LEU A 23 14.26 19.63 -18.23
N ALA A 24 15.31 19.41 -19.04
CA ALA A 24 16.56 20.17 -18.96
C ALA A 24 16.45 21.59 -19.53
N ASP A 25 15.74 21.76 -20.65
CA ASP A 25 15.65 23.05 -21.34
C ASP A 25 14.70 24.04 -20.63
N SER A 26 13.53 23.57 -20.19
CA SER A 26 12.45 24.41 -19.67
C SER A 26 11.76 23.88 -18.40
N GLY A 27 12.11 22.68 -17.95
CA GLY A 27 11.33 21.95 -16.95
C GLY A 27 10.06 21.32 -17.55
N LEU A 28 9.29 20.66 -16.68
CA LEU A 28 7.95 20.18 -17.01
C LEU A 28 6.92 21.17 -16.45
N GLU A 29 5.93 21.53 -17.26
CA GLU A 29 4.97 22.58 -16.92
C GLU A 29 3.66 22.04 -16.36
N THR A 30 3.35 20.76 -16.61
CA THR A 30 2.07 20.15 -16.23
C THR A 30 2.25 18.79 -15.57
N ALA A 31 1.29 18.44 -14.70
CA ALA A 31 1.25 17.14 -14.03
C ALA A 31 1.18 15.99 -15.06
N GLU A 32 0.44 16.17 -16.15
CA GLU A 32 0.29 15.16 -17.21
C GLU A 32 1.63 14.88 -17.90
N ALA A 33 2.43 15.91 -18.19
CA ALA A 33 3.74 15.73 -18.80
C ALA A 33 4.70 14.95 -17.87
N LEU A 34 4.60 15.17 -16.56
CA LEU A 34 5.32 14.39 -15.56
C LEU A 34 4.82 12.95 -15.47
N LEU A 35 3.51 12.72 -15.44
CA LEU A 35 2.93 11.38 -15.39
C LEU A 35 3.31 10.55 -16.62
N VAL A 36 3.28 11.14 -17.81
CA VAL A 36 3.76 10.48 -19.04
C VAL A 36 5.24 10.12 -18.92
N PHE A 37 6.07 10.98 -18.31
CA PHE A 37 7.49 10.66 -18.11
C PHE A 37 7.69 9.53 -17.09
N VAL A 38 6.95 9.55 -15.99
CA VAL A 38 6.93 8.46 -15.01
C VAL A 38 6.51 7.14 -15.65
N GLU A 39 5.45 7.13 -16.45
CA GLU A 39 4.96 5.95 -17.18
C GLU A 39 6.00 5.43 -18.19
N VAL A 40 6.60 6.32 -18.99
CA VAL A 40 7.67 5.94 -19.94
C VAL A 40 8.85 5.29 -19.22
N LEU A 41 9.26 5.82 -18.06
CA LEU A 41 10.32 5.23 -17.26
C LEU A 41 9.89 3.90 -16.65
N ALA A 42 8.70 3.82 -16.08
CA ALA A 42 8.16 2.60 -15.49
C ALA A 42 8.05 1.47 -16.51
N GLU A 43 7.63 1.77 -17.75
CA GLU A 43 7.46 0.78 -18.81
C GLU A 43 8.77 0.30 -19.43
N GLN A 44 9.85 1.03 -19.17
CA GLN A 44 11.22 0.57 -19.41
C GLN A 44 11.83 -0.18 -18.21
N GLY A 45 11.07 -0.41 -17.14
CA GLY A 45 11.56 -1.00 -15.89
C GLY A 45 12.42 -0.06 -15.04
N LYS A 46 12.51 1.24 -15.40
CA LYS A 46 13.29 2.26 -14.69
C LYS A 46 12.53 2.84 -13.50
N HIS A 47 11.93 1.97 -12.68
CA HIS A 47 11.08 2.37 -11.55
C HIS A 47 11.80 3.24 -10.51
N ALA A 48 13.11 3.01 -10.31
CA ALA A 48 13.93 3.82 -9.41
C ALA A 48 13.99 5.28 -9.89
N GLU A 49 14.31 5.49 -11.17
CA GLU A 49 14.43 6.83 -11.75
C GLU A 49 13.07 7.54 -11.78
N ALA A 50 12.00 6.80 -12.04
CA ALA A 50 10.63 7.33 -11.99
C ALA A 50 10.26 7.81 -10.57
N ALA A 51 10.61 7.04 -9.54
CA ALA A 51 10.38 7.43 -8.14
C ALA A 51 11.21 8.66 -7.77
N ASP A 52 12.49 8.69 -8.14
CA ASP A 52 13.39 9.82 -7.87
C ASP A 52 12.90 11.12 -8.55
N LEU A 53 12.32 11.00 -9.75
CA LEU A 53 11.70 12.13 -10.46
C LEU A 53 10.50 12.72 -9.70
N LEU A 54 9.67 11.86 -9.08
CA LEU A 54 8.53 12.26 -8.25
C LEU A 54 8.94 12.80 -6.86
N GLU A 55 10.09 12.37 -6.34
CA GLU A 55 10.65 12.90 -5.09
C GLU A 55 11.33 14.27 -5.31
N GLY A 56 11.82 14.52 -6.52
CA GLY A 56 12.48 15.77 -6.90
C GLY A 56 11.52 16.94 -7.17
N ASP A 57 12.09 18.04 -7.69
CA ASP A 57 11.35 19.29 -7.92
C ASP A 57 10.17 19.14 -8.90
N ALA A 58 10.31 18.28 -9.92
CA ALA A 58 9.22 18.00 -10.86
C ALA A 58 8.00 17.42 -10.14
N GLY A 59 8.20 16.60 -9.11
CA GLY A 59 7.15 16.03 -8.28
C GLY A 59 6.17 17.06 -7.70
N LYS A 60 6.59 18.31 -7.51
CA LYS A 60 5.72 19.40 -7.01
C LYS A 60 4.55 19.72 -7.95
N LEU A 61 4.60 19.27 -9.20
CA LEU A 61 3.47 19.35 -10.14
C LEU A 61 2.30 18.45 -9.72
N ILE A 62 2.56 17.38 -8.96
CA ILE A 62 1.52 16.59 -8.31
C ILE A 62 1.19 17.26 -6.98
N THR A 63 0.14 18.08 -7.02
CA THR A 63 -0.25 18.96 -5.90
C THR A 63 -0.83 18.19 -4.72
N LEU A 64 -1.50 17.05 -4.98
CA LEU A 64 -1.98 16.19 -3.93
C LEU A 64 -0.85 15.29 -3.43
N GLU A 65 -0.29 15.64 -2.27
CA GLU A 65 0.80 14.91 -1.62
C GLU A 65 0.52 13.40 -1.50
N ALA A 66 -0.73 13.04 -1.17
CA ALA A 66 -1.11 11.66 -0.98
C ALA A 66 -0.95 10.84 -2.27
N ASP A 67 -1.37 11.37 -3.41
CA ASP A 67 -1.28 10.70 -4.70
C ASP A 67 0.18 10.57 -5.14
N ARG A 68 0.98 11.62 -4.92
CA ARG A 68 2.43 11.57 -5.20
C ARG A 68 3.11 10.47 -4.39
N ARG A 69 2.81 10.36 -3.10
CA ARG A 69 3.39 9.34 -2.21
C ARG A 69 2.96 7.93 -2.59
N ARG A 70 1.70 7.72 -2.99
CA ARG A 70 1.23 6.41 -3.46
C ARG A 70 1.97 5.99 -4.73
N ALA A 71 2.11 6.88 -5.70
CA ALA A 71 2.86 6.60 -6.91
C ALA A 71 4.34 6.27 -6.60
N ILE A 72 4.99 7.00 -5.69
CA ILE A 72 6.36 6.67 -5.24
C ILE A 72 6.39 5.28 -4.58
N ALA A 73 5.44 4.98 -3.69
CA ALA A 73 5.38 3.69 -2.99
C ALA A 73 5.26 2.52 -3.98
N GLU A 74 4.38 2.64 -4.98
CA GLU A 74 4.18 1.65 -6.04
C GLU A 74 5.45 1.43 -6.87
N LEU A 75 6.12 2.50 -7.29
CA LEU A 75 7.38 2.42 -8.05
C LEU A 75 8.51 1.79 -7.22
N ARG A 76 8.63 2.15 -5.95
CA ARG A 76 9.61 1.54 -5.04
C ARG A 76 9.33 0.06 -4.84
N ALA A 77 8.06 -0.32 -4.63
CA ALA A 77 7.65 -1.71 -4.52
C ALA A 77 7.93 -2.52 -5.81
N ALA A 78 7.64 -1.94 -6.99
CA ALA A 78 7.91 -2.57 -8.30
C ALA A 78 9.40 -2.82 -8.53
N LYS A 79 10.28 -1.93 -8.05
CA LYS A 79 11.74 -2.13 -8.05
C LYS A 79 12.19 -3.23 -7.06
N GLY A 80 11.34 -3.61 -6.11
CA GLY A 80 11.70 -4.47 -4.98
C GLY A 80 12.25 -3.71 -3.77
N ASP A 81 12.28 -2.38 -3.79
CA ASP A 81 12.64 -1.53 -2.64
C ASP A 81 11.42 -1.35 -1.72
N ARG A 82 11.04 -2.46 -1.09
CA ARG A 82 9.83 -2.51 -0.26
C ARG A 82 9.97 -1.73 1.04
N GLU A 83 11.19 -1.54 1.55
CA GLU A 83 11.41 -0.70 2.72
C GLU A 83 11.10 0.77 2.40
N ALA A 84 11.55 1.27 1.25
CA ALA A 84 11.17 2.61 0.79
C ALA A 84 9.66 2.74 0.56
N ALA A 85 9.00 1.71 0.00
CA ALA A 85 7.55 1.69 -0.15
C ALA A 85 6.83 1.79 1.21
N ALA A 86 7.24 0.99 2.19
CA ALA A 86 6.70 1.02 3.55
C ALA A 86 6.87 2.41 4.20
N ARG A 87 8.00 3.08 3.99
CA ARG A 87 8.21 4.46 4.50
C ARG A 87 7.23 5.47 3.88
N GLN A 88 6.89 5.35 2.60
CA GLN A 88 5.90 6.23 1.98
C GLN A 88 4.50 6.00 2.54
N HIS A 89 4.10 4.73 2.74
CA HIS A 89 2.84 4.41 3.39
C HIS A 89 2.79 4.90 4.84
N ARG A 90 3.89 4.78 5.59
CA ARG A 90 3.99 5.34 6.93
C ARG A 90 3.72 6.84 6.94
N ALA A 91 4.34 7.60 6.05
CA ALA A 91 4.14 9.04 5.96
C ALA A 91 2.69 9.42 5.61
N LEU A 92 2.00 8.60 4.80
CA LEU A 92 0.56 8.77 4.54
C LEU A 92 -0.27 8.57 5.80
N LEU A 93 0.06 7.56 6.61
CA LEU A 93 -0.61 7.24 7.86
C LEU A 93 -0.38 8.29 8.96
N ASP A 94 0.80 8.90 8.99
CA ASP A 94 1.09 10.01 9.90
C ASP A 94 0.21 11.23 9.60
N ALA A 95 -0.14 11.44 8.32
CA ALA A 95 -1.04 12.51 7.90
C ALA A 95 -2.54 12.13 8.05
N ASN A 96 -2.89 10.88 7.80
CA ASN A 96 -4.24 10.35 7.92
C ASN A 96 -4.23 8.90 8.44
N PRO A 97 -4.49 8.66 9.74
CA PRO A 97 -4.49 7.32 10.30
C PRO A 97 -5.66 6.44 9.83
N ASP A 98 -6.64 7.00 9.11
CA ASP A 98 -7.79 6.28 8.55
C ASP A 98 -7.61 5.93 7.06
N ASP A 99 -6.42 6.17 6.48
CA ASP A 99 -6.12 5.83 5.08
C ASP A 99 -5.94 4.31 4.89
N TRP A 100 -7.04 3.63 4.53
CA TRP A 100 -7.05 2.18 4.31
C TRP A 100 -6.03 1.70 3.27
N LEU A 101 -5.80 2.44 2.19
CA LEU A 101 -4.85 2.04 1.16
C LEU A 101 -3.42 2.09 1.70
N ALA A 102 -3.09 3.09 2.53
CA ALA A 102 -1.79 3.16 3.18
C ALA A 102 -1.62 2.09 4.26
N ILE A 103 -2.67 1.72 5.00
CA ILE A 103 -2.64 0.63 5.99
C ILE A 103 -2.26 -0.69 5.30
N VAL A 104 -3.02 -1.06 4.27
CA VAL A 104 -2.80 -2.31 3.53
C VAL A 104 -1.46 -2.28 2.80
N GLY A 105 -1.12 -1.17 2.15
CA GLY A 105 0.16 -1.00 1.46
C GLY A 105 1.38 -1.12 2.38
N PHE A 106 1.29 -0.59 3.61
CA PHE A 106 2.35 -0.77 4.61
C PHE A 106 2.53 -2.26 4.97
N MET A 107 1.43 -2.97 5.22
CA MET A 107 1.49 -4.40 5.57
C MET A 107 1.99 -5.25 4.40
N ASP A 108 1.57 -4.96 3.17
CA ASP A 108 2.01 -5.66 1.96
C ASP A 108 3.50 -5.47 1.72
N ALA A 109 3.98 -4.23 1.81
CA ALA A 109 5.40 -3.94 1.69
C ALA A 109 6.19 -4.69 2.78
N THR A 110 5.79 -4.55 4.05
CA THR A 110 6.52 -5.06 5.22
C THR A 110 6.60 -6.59 5.26
N LEU A 111 5.46 -7.27 5.13
CA LEU A 111 5.42 -8.73 5.23
C LEU A 111 6.09 -9.41 4.03
N ALA A 112 6.13 -8.76 2.86
CA ALA A 112 6.76 -9.33 1.68
C ALA A 112 8.29 -9.24 1.67
N PHE A 113 8.93 -8.19 2.24
CA PHE A 113 10.41 -8.17 2.36
C PHE A 113 10.91 -8.92 3.60
N GLY A 114 10.07 -9.08 4.61
CA GLY A 114 10.37 -9.86 5.80
C GLY A 114 10.11 -11.36 5.68
N ALA A 115 9.95 -11.92 4.47
CA ALA A 115 9.59 -13.34 4.30
C ALA A 115 10.56 -14.34 4.97
N ALA A 116 11.83 -13.97 5.18
CA ALA A 116 12.80 -14.79 5.92
C ALA A 116 12.62 -14.71 7.46
N ASP A 117 11.94 -13.68 7.95
CA ASP A 117 11.66 -13.41 9.36
C ASP A 117 10.24 -12.82 9.51
N PHE A 118 9.25 -13.65 9.15
CA PHE A 118 7.84 -13.26 9.15
C PHE A 118 7.37 -12.79 10.53
N SER A 119 7.95 -13.35 11.61
CA SER A 119 7.65 -12.93 12.99
C SER A 119 8.02 -11.47 13.21
N LYS A 120 9.24 -11.07 12.86
CA LYS A 120 9.68 -9.67 13.00
C LYS A 120 8.89 -8.71 12.11
N ALA A 121 8.52 -9.17 10.91
CA ALA A 121 7.69 -8.38 10.01
C ALA A 121 6.26 -8.17 10.56
N LEU A 122 5.70 -9.20 11.21
CA LEU A 122 4.45 -9.09 11.96
C LEU A 122 4.57 -8.12 13.12
N GLU A 123 5.63 -8.20 13.94
CA GLU A 123 5.88 -7.28 15.05
C GLU A 123 5.89 -5.81 14.57
N SER A 124 6.56 -5.53 13.45
CA SER A 124 6.54 -4.17 12.87
C SER A 124 5.15 -3.72 12.42
N CYS A 125 4.31 -4.64 11.94
CA CYS A 125 2.91 -4.35 11.62
C CYS A 125 2.06 -4.18 12.89
N GLU A 126 2.34 -4.90 13.97
CA GLU A 126 1.68 -4.72 15.27
C GLU A 126 1.99 -3.35 15.85
N GLU A 127 3.26 -2.95 15.84
CA GLU A 127 3.68 -1.60 16.23
C GLU A 127 2.97 -0.53 15.40
N MET A 128 2.80 -0.76 14.09
CA MET A 128 2.05 0.13 13.20
C MET A 128 0.60 0.28 13.66
N VAL A 129 -0.11 -0.83 13.84
CA VAL A 129 -1.54 -0.86 14.16
C VAL A 129 -1.80 -0.27 15.54
N GLU A 130 -0.92 -0.53 16.50
CA GLU A 130 -1.04 0.06 17.83
C GLU A 130 -0.77 1.57 17.80
N GLY A 131 0.26 2.01 17.04
CA GLY A 131 0.51 3.43 16.80
C GLY A 131 -0.71 4.14 16.18
N LEU A 132 -1.38 3.53 15.20
CA LEU A 132 -2.61 4.08 14.63
C LEU A 132 -3.74 4.20 15.66
N SER A 133 -3.85 3.23 16.56
CA SER A 133 -4.87 3.22 17.60
C SER A 133 -4.64 4.34 18.63
N VAL A 134 -3.37 4.56 19.01
CA VAL A 134 -2.97 5.68 19.88
C VAL A 134 -3.25 7.02 19.20
N THR A 135 -2.85 7.19 17.93
CA THR A 135 -3.09 8.42 17.16
C THR A 135 -4.58 8.67 17.00
N ALA A 136 -5.38 7.65 16.68
CA ALA A 136 -6.83 7.77 16.60
C ALA A 136 -7.44 8.21 17.94
N ALA A 137 -7.02 7.63 19.06
CA ALA A 137 -7.52 8.02 20.38
C ALA A 137 -7.22 9.49 20.76
N ALA A 138 -6.18 10.09 20.18
CA ALA A 138 -5.83 11.49 20.39
C ALA A 138 -6.66 12.48 19.53
N ILE A 139 -7.37 12.00 18.50
CA ILE A 139 -8.16 12.83 17.59
C ILE A 139 -9.61 12.95 18.13
N PRO A 140 -10.25 14.15 18.06
CA PRO A 140 -11.66 14.28 18.41
C PRO A 140 -12.56 13.38 17.56
N ASN A 141 -13.41 12.57 18.21
CA ASN A 141 -14.20 11.51 17.57
C ASN A 141 -13.36 10.41 16.89
N GLY A 142 -12.08 10.29 17.25
CA GLY A 142 -11.19 9.30 16.63
C GLY A 142 -11.57 7.87 16.97
N GLU A 143 -12.36 7.66 18.04
CA GLU A 143 -13.04 6.40 18.32
C GLU A 143 -14.04 6.00 17.23
N LYS A 144 -14.42 6.90 16.31
CA LYS A 144 -15.27 6.57 15.16
C LYS A 144 -14.47 6.20 13.91
N LEU A 145 -13.15 6.43 13.90
CA LEU A 145 -12.30 6.01 12.79
C LEU A 145 -12.34 4.49 12.63
N ARG A 146 -12.48 4.07 11.39
CA ARG A 146 -12.79 2.70 11.02
C ARG A 146 -11.52 1.93 10.66
N GLY A 147 -10.62 2.58 9.93
CA GLY A 147 -9.33 2.08 9.46
C GLY A 147 -8.47 1.49 10.58
N PRO A 148 -8.15 2.22 11.66
CA PRO A 148 -7.32 1.69 12.75
C PRO A 148 -7.87 0.40 13.38
N ARG A 149 -9.20 0.28 13.51
CA ARG A 149 -9.83 -0.95 14.02
C ARG A 149 -9.84 -2.07 13.01
N LEU A 150 -10.13 -1.76 11.74
CA LEU A 150 -10.02 -2.76 10.66
C LEU A 150 -8.59 -3.25 10.47
N ALA A 151 -7.58 -2.41 10.73
CA ALA A 151 -6.19 -2.80 10.65
C ALA A 151 -5.87 -3.96 11.61
N ARG A 152 -6.52 -4.02 12.79
CA ARG A 152 -6.41 -5.17 13.70
C ARG A 152 -6.97 -6.45 13.09
N CYS A 153 -8.14 -6.37 12.43
CA CYS A 153 -8.73 -7.52 11.74
C CYS A 153 -7.84 -7.99 10.58
N GLU A 154 -7.31 -7.07 9.78
CA GLU A 154 -6.44 -7.37 8.65
C GLU A 154 -5.10 -7.98 9.10
N LEU A 155 -4.51 -7.48 10.18
CA LEU A 155 -3.30 -8.05 10.74
C LEU A 155 -3.53 -9.46 11.30
N ALA A 156 -4.63 -9.67 12.03
CA ALA A 156 -5.02 -10.99 12.51
C ALA A 156 -5.28 -11.99 11.36
N LEU A 157 -5.90 -11.53 10.27
CA LEU A 157 -6.07 -12.32 9.04
C LEU A 157 -4.72 -12.71 8.41
N ARG A 158 -3.77 -11.78 8.36
CA ARG A 158 -2.43 -12.06 7.81
C ARG A 158 -1.65 -13.03 8.69
N ARG A 159 -1.78 -12.93 10.01
CA ARG A 159 -1.25 -13.91 10.97
C ARG A 159 -1.86 -15.29 10.75
N LEU A 160 -3.19 -15.38 10.61
CA LEU A 160 -3.89 -16.63 10.30
C LEU A 160 -3.38 -17.27 9.00
N ARG A 161 -3.22 -16.48 7.93
CA ARG A 161 -2.68 -16.96 6.65
C ARG A 161 -1.20 -17.37 6.72
N GLY A 162 -0.45 -16.84 7.68
CA GLY A 162 0.93 -17.24 7.95
C GLY A 162 1.06 -18.65 8.52
N GLY A 163 -0.03 -19.25 9.03
CA GLY A 163 -0.12 -20.67 9.38
C GLY A 163 0.71 -21.14 10.58
N ALA A 164 1.37 -20.24 11.31
CA ALA A 164 2.29 -20.58 12.39
C ALA A 164 1.65 -20.56 13.80
N ASP A 165 0.46 -19.97 13.93
CA ASP A 165 -0.16 -19.68 15.23
C ASP A 165 -1.54 -20.38 15.36
N PRO A 166 -1.69 -21.36 16.28
CA PRO A 166 -2.94 -22.07 16.49
C PRO A 166 -4.05 -21.19 17.06
N ASP A 167 -3.71 -20.08 17.72
CA ASP A 167 -4.67 -19.15 18.31
C ASP A 167 -5.11 -18.05 17.32
N ALA A 168 -4.53 -18.02 16.12
CA ALA A 168 -4.85 -17.02 15.10
C ALA A 168 -6.34 -16.94 14.70
N PRO A 169 -7.10 -18.06 14.57
CA PRO A 169 -8.53 -17.98 14.32
C PRO A 169 -9.28 -17.26 15.45
N THR A 170 -8.95 -17.58 16.70
CA THR A 170 -9.57 -16.96 17.89
C THR A 170 -9.23 -15.48 17.94
N ALA A 171 -7.96 -15.12 17.74
CA ALA A 171 -7.53 -13.73 17.69
C ALA A 171 -8.24 -12.93 16.59
N LEU A 172 -8.46 -13.53 15.41
CA LEU A 172 -9.24 -12.89 14.35
C LEU A 172 -10.69 -12.66 14.78
N VAL A 173 -11.35 -13.66 15.38
CA VAL A 173 -12.71 -13.50 15.91
C VAL A 173 -12.78 -12.39 16.96
N ASP A 174 -11.84 -12.34 17.89
CA ASP A 174 -11.81 -11.32 18.95
C ASP A 174 -11.69 -9.90 18.36
N THR A 175 -10.82 -9.72 17.36
CA THR A 175 -10.71 -8.42 16.67
C THR A 175 -11.98 -8.06 15.90
N MET A 176 -12.67 -9.03 15.29
CA MET A 176 -13.94 -8.82 14.62
C MET A 176 -15.05 -8.45 15.60
N VAL A 177 -15.13 -9.09 16.76
CA VAL A 177 -16.09 -8.76 17.83
C VAL A 177 -15.87 -7.33 18.30
N ALA A 178 -14.62 -6.96 18.61
CA ALA A 178 -14.28 -5.60 19.01
C ALA A 178 -14.65 -4.55 17.94
N PHE A 179 -14.52 -4.90 16.65
CA PHE A 179 -14.99 -4.04 15.55
C PHE A 179 -16.52 -3.90 15.54
N VAL A 180 -17.28 -4.99 15.72
CA VAL A 180 -18.75 -4.96 15.78
C VAL A 180 -19.25 -4.15 16.97
N GLU A 181 -18.62 -4.26 18.13
CA GLU A 181 -18.99 -3.48 19.31
C GLU A 181 -18.89 -1.97 19.06
N ALA A 182 -17.87 -1.54 18.31
CA ALA A 182 -17.66 -0.13 17.99
C ALA A 182 -18.50 0.34 16.78
N HIS A 183 -18.59 -0.46 15.72
CA HIS A 183 -19.07 -0.05 14.39
C HIS A 183 -20.24 -0.86 13.85
N GLY A 184 -20.72 -1.87 14.58
CA GLY A 184 -21.75 -2.82 14.11
C GLY A 184 -23.12 -2.19 13.82
N HIS A 185 -23.39 -0.99 14.35
CA HIS A 185 -24.59 -0.22 14.03
C HIS A 185 -24.55 0.42 12.64
N LEU A 186 -23.39 0.45 11.98
CA LEU A 186 -23.23 0.98 10.62
C LEU A 186 -23.60 -0.08 9.59
N ALA A 187 -24.35 0.32 8.57
CA ALA A 187 -24.72 -0.57 7.47
C ALA A 187 -23.50 -1.17 6.72
N SER A 188 -22.35 -0.47 6.75
CA SER A 188 -21.11 -0.95 6.12
C SER A 188 -20.45 -2.10 6.89
N ALA A 189 -20.71 -2.25 8.20
CA ALA A 189 -19.96 -3.18 9.05
C ALA A 189 -19.97 -4.63 8.53
N ALA A 190 -21.10 -5.07 7.97
CA ALA A 190 -21.21 -6.40 7.37
C ALA A 190 -20.31 -6.57 6.13
N VAL A 191 -20.20 -5.54 5.28
CA VAL A 191 -19.31 -5.56 4.10
C VAL A 191 -17.86 -5.59 4.55
N ASP A 192 -17.53 -4.83 5.58
CA ASP A 192 -16.19 -4.69 6.13
C ASP A 192 -15.65 -6.01 6.67
N LEU A 193 -16.53 -6.81 7.30
CA LEU A 193 -16.18 -8.08 7.90
C LEU A 193 -16.35 -9.30 6.98
N CYS A 194 -16.85 -9.09 5.76
CA CYS A 194 -17.14 -10.17 4.80
C CYS A 194 -15.88 -10.96 4.43
N ALA A 195 -14.76 -10.28 4.21
CA ALA A 195 -13.50 -10.93 3.87
C ALA A 195 -12.96 -11.82 5.02
N TYR A 196 -13.02 -11.33 6.26
CA TYR A 196 -12.52 -12.04 7.44
C TYR A 196 -13.37 -13.26 7.79
N SER A 197 -14.70 -13.10 7.76
CA SER A 197 -15.63 -14.22 7.99
C SER A 197 -15.47 -15.34 6.96
N ARG A 198 -15.20 -15.00 5.69
CA ARG A 198 -14.90 -15.99 4.64
C ARG A 198 -13.61 -16.75 4.96
N ALA A 199 -12.55 -16.05 5.35
CA ALA A 199 -11.27 -16.66 5.67
C ALA A 199 -11.36 -17.68 6.83
N LEU A 200 -12.15 -17.37 7.87
CA LEU A 200 -12.41 -18.29 8.98
C LEU A 200 -13.11 -19.58 8.51
N ARG A 201 -14.08 -19.46 7.59
CA ARG A 201 -14.80 -20.62 7.04
C ARG A 201 -13.92 -21.52 6.19
N GLU A 202 -13.03 -20.91 5.41
CA GLU A 202 -12.09 -21.61 4.54
C GLU A 202 -10.98 -22.30 5.37
N GLY A 203 -10.43 -21.60 6.38
CA GLY A 203 -9.46 -22.18 7.31
C GLY A 203 -10.03 -23.34 8.15
N GLY A 204 -11.31 -23.26 8.54
CA GLY A 204 -11.99 -24.36 9.24
C GLY A 204 -12.27 -25.60 8.39
N HIS A 205 -12.35 -25.47 7.05
CA HIS A 205 -12.50 -26.63 6.16
C HIS A 205 -11.18 -27.38 5.94
N ALA A 206 -10.05 -26.67 5.88
CA ALA A 206 -8.74 -27.31 5.73
C ALA A 206 -8.36 -28.18 6.93
N ALA A 207 -8.78 -27.81 8.15
CA ALA A 207 -8.53 -28.56 9.37
C ALA A 207 -9.47 -29.79 9.58
N ALA A 208 -10.54 -29.92 8.79
CA ALA A 208 -11.52 -31.00 8.93
C ALA A 208 -11.35 -32.14 7.90
N THR A 209 -10.33 -32.06 7.04
CA THR A 209 -10.05 -33.02 5.97
C THR A 209 -8.78 -33.87 6.20
N ASP A 210 -8.12 -33.74 7.36
CA ASP A 210 -7.06 -34.64 7.84
C ASP A 210 -7.58 -35.53 8.99
#